data_AF-A0A3Q9UXD7-F1
#
_entry.id   AF-A0A3Q9UXD7-F1
#
_cell.length_a   1.000
_cell.length_b   1.000
_cell.length_c   1.000
_cell.angle_alpha   90.00
_cell.angle_beta   90.00
_cell.angle_gamma   90.00
#
_symmetry.space_group_name_H-M   'P 1'
#
loop_
_entity.id
_entity.type
_entity.pdbx_description
1 polymer ?
#
loop_
_entity_poly.entity_id
_entity_poly.type
_entity_poly.pdbx_seq_one_letter_code
_entity_poly.pdbx_strand_id
1 'polypeptide(L)' 'MSLTIEELDVANHPVQRGPAVPVRVWVRFQEQPVITDAFAIEWNDRAVHVEWSMSDGTKLDAWVWANAVRRI' A
#
# COMPACT_ATOMS: atom_id res chain seq x y z
N MET A 1 5.54 -5.75 -6.19
CA MET A 1 4.40 -6.66 -6.43
C MET A 1 3.23 -6.12 -5.61
N SER A 2 2.09 -5.90 -6.25
CA SER A 2 0.85 -5.39 -5.65
C SER A 2 -0.14 -6.54 -5.50
N LEU A 3 -1.06 -6.44 -4.54
CA LEU A 3 -2.22 -7.34 -4.47
C LEU A 3 -3.08 -7.25 -5.74
N THR A 4 -3.70 -8.36 -6.13
CA THR A 4 -4.63 -8.43 -7.25
C THR A 4 -6.04 -7.97 -6.86
N ILE A 5 -6.89 -7.72 -7.86
CA ILE A 5 -8.28 -7.30 -7.63
C ILE A 5 -9.06 -8.36 -6.85
N GLU A 6 -8.80 -9.63 -7.14
CA GLU A 6 -9.40 -10.77 -6.44
C GLU A 6 -8.99 -10.82 -4.97
N GLU A 7 -7.73 -10.50 -4.66
CA GLU A 7 -7.24 -10.42 -3.29
C GLU A 7 -7.82 -9.24 -2.50
N LEU A 8 -8.09 -8.13 -3.18
CA LEU A 8 -8.76 -6.96 -2.60
C LEU A 8 -10.21 -7.26 -2.24
N ASP A 9 -10.90 -8.08 -3.04
CA ASP A 9 -12.28 -8.50 -2.82
C ASP A 9 -13.24 -7.30 -2.66
N VAL A 10 -13.14 -6.33 -3.59
CA VAL A 10 -13.85 -5.04 -3.53
C VAL A 10 -15.38 -5.21 -3.47
N ALA A 11 -15.92 -6.30 -4.01
CA ALA A 11 -17.34 -6.60 -3.96
C ALA A 11 -17.85 -6.80 -2.52
N ASN A 12 -17.05 -7.40 -1.64
CA ASN A 12 -17.38 -7.62 -0.24
C ASN A 12 -16.73 -6.59 0.70
N HIS A 13 -15.60 -6.01 0.28
CA HIS A 13 -14.81 -5.03 1.04
C HIS A 13 -14.60 -3.76 0.20
N PRO A 14 -15.61 -2.87 0.14
CA PRO A 14 -15.54 -1.67 -0.69
C PRO A 14 -14.36 -0.78 -0.28
N VAL A 15 -13.67 -0.23 -1.28
CA VAL A 15 -12.55 0.69 -1.08
C VAL A 15 -13.04 2.04 -0.57
N GLN A 16 -12.37 2.54 0.44
CA GLN A 16 -12.51 3.87 1.01
C GLN A 16 -11.28 4.69 0.67
N ARG A 17 -11.48 5.99 0.41
CA ARG A 17 -10.40 6.94 0.13
C ARG A 17 -10.44 8.07 1.14
N GLY A 18 -9.27 8.57 1.53
CA GLY A 18 -9.15 9.69 2.44
C GLY A 18 -7.90 10.54 2.19
N PRO A 19 -7.60 11.49 3.09
CA PRO A 19 -6.34 12.23 3.05
C PRO A 19 -5.15 11.28 3.14
N ALA A 20 -4.04 11.63 2.47
CA ALA A 20 -2.81 10.87 2.55
C ALA A 20 -2.31 10.78 4.00
N VAL A 21 -2.13 9.56 4.50
CA VAL A 21 -1.63 9.29 5.86
C VAL A 21 -0.20 8.78 5.77
N PRO A 22 0.79 9.40 6.44
CA PRO A 22 2.15 8.87 6.47
C PRO A 22 2.18 7.52 7.18
N VAL A 23 2.86 6.56 6.56
CA VAL A 23 2.98 5.18 7.06
C VAL A 23 4.36 4.61 6.79
N ARG A 24 4.70 3.58 7.54
CA ARG A 24 5.79 2.66 7.23
C ARG A 24 5.20 1.36 6.72
N VAL A 25 5.66 0.91 5.56
CA VAL A 25 5.07 -0.23 4.85
C VAL A 25 6.11 -1.27 4.48
N TRP A 26 5.74 -2.54 4.62
CA TRP A 26 6.49 -3.67 4.08
C TRP A 26 6.00 -3.98 2.67
N VAL A 27 6.83 -3.73 1.66
CA VAL A 27 6.54 -4.01 0.24
C VAL A 27 7.49 -5.05 -0.32
N ARG A 28 7.03 -5.87 -1.27
CA ARG A 28 7.90 -6.73 -2.08
C ARG A 28 8.33 -5.97 -3.33
N PHE A 29 9.61 -5.61 -3.39
CA PHE A 29 10.22 -4.93 -4.53
C PHE A 29 11.29 -5.82 -5.17
N GLN A 30 11.15 -6.15 -6.46
CA GLN A 30 12.10 -7.00 -7.21
C GLN A 30 12.58 -8.22 -6.39
N GLU A 31 11.61 -9.01 -5.90
CA GLU A 31 11.83 -10.23 -5.10
C GLU A 31 12.35 -10.03 -3.67
N GLN A 32 12.75 -8.81 -3.27
CA GLN A 32 13.19 -8.50 -1.92
C GLN A 32 12.10 -7.80 -1.10
N PRO A 33 11.83 -8.25 0.13
CA PRO A 33 10.99 -7.50 1.06
C PRO A 33 11.77 -6.29 1.57
N VAL A 34 11.19 -5.10 1.43
CA VAL A 34 11.77 -3.85 1.92
C VAL A 34 10.76 -3.11 2.77
N ILE A 35 11.28 -2.36 3.75
CA ILE A 35 10.49 -1.45 4.57
C ILE A 35 10.77 -0.04 4.07
N THR A 36 9.73 0.70 3.70
CA THR A 36 9.85 2.09 3.26
C THR A 36 8.83 2.97 3.93
N ASP A 37 9.14 4.26 4.04
CA ASP A 37 8.16 5.29 4.34
C ASP A 37 7.33 5.56 3.08
N ALA A 38 6.02 5.72 3.26
CA ALA A 38 5.03 5.86 2.20
C ALA A 38 3.81 6.64 2.70
N PHE A 39 2.84 6.87 1.82
CA PHE A 39 1.55 7.44 2.15
C PHE A 39 0.44 6.44 1.83
N ALA A 40 -0.43 6.17 2.80
CA ALA A 40 -1.69 5.45 2.57
C ALA A 40 -2.74 6.43 2.02
N ILE A 41 -3.31 6.12 0.86
CA ILE A 41 -4.24 7.02 0.15
C ILE A 41 -5.66 6.43 0.04
N GLU A 42 -5.77 5.11 -0.05
CA GLU A 42 -7.04 4.39 -0.03
C GLU A 42 -6.86 3.00 0.58
N TRP A 43 -7.95 2.43 1.09
CA TRP A 43 -7.92 1.17 1.83
C TRP A 43 -9.28 0.47 1.80
N ASN A 44 -9.28 -0.81 2.12
CA ASN A 44 -10.46 -1.52 2.59
C ASN A 44 -10.11 -2.28 3.87
N ASP A 45 -10.98 -3.16 4.35
CA ASP A 45 -10.74 -3.89 5.60
C ASP A 45 -9.53 -4.85 5.54
N ARG A 46 -9.04 -5.15 4.33
CA ARG A 46 -8.02 -6.18 4.07
C ARG A 46 -6.69 -5.59 3.63
N ALA A 47 -6.72 -4.46 2.91
CA ALA A 47 -5.60 -3.96 2.17
C ALA A 47 -5.54 -2.43 2.17
N VAL A 48 -4.36 -1.90 1.88
CA VAL A 48 -4.06 -0.47 1.80
C VAL A 48 -3.28 -0.19 0.53
N HIS A 49 -3.69 0.81 -0.21
CA HIS A 49 -2.94 1.38 -1.32
C HIS A 49 -1.95 2.40 -0.78
N VAL A 50 -0.67 2.13 -1.02
CA VAL A 50 0.42 3.00 -0.60
C VAL A 50 1.14 3.59 -1.80
N GLU A 51 1.57 4.85 -1.66
CA GLU A 51 2.41 5.54 -2.62
C GLU A 51 3.72 5.98 -1.95
N TRP A 52 4.84 5.82 -2.65
CA TRP A 52 6.14 6.32 -2.21
C TRP A 52 6.97 6.81 -3.40
N SER A 53 8.08 7.46 -3.10
CA SER A 53 9.01 7.94 -4.12
C SER A 53 10.41 7.40 -3.84
N MET A 54 11.08 6.96 -4.89
CA MET A 54 12.50 6.60 -4.84
C MET A 54 13.39 7.84 -4.86
N SER A 55 14.66 7.65 -4.51
CA SER A 55 15.66 8.73 -4.50
C SER A 55 15.90 9.37 -5.86
N ASP A 56 15.59 8.66 -6.96
CA ASP A 56 15.69 9.16 -8.33
C ASP A 56 14.43 9.94 -8.80
N GLY A 57 13.44 10.10 -7.92
CA GLY A 57 12.17 10.76 -8.22
C GLY A 57 11.10 9.85 -8.81
N THR A 58 11.39 8.57 -9.03
CA THR A 58 10.40 7.59 -9.51
C THR A 58 9.30 7.42 -8.46
N LYS A 59 8.05 7.70 -8.86
CA LYS A 59 6.87 7.41 -8.04
C LYS A 59 6.46 5.97 -8.23
N LEU A 60 6.19 5.30 -7.11
CA LEU A 60 5.74 3.92 -7.09
C LEU A 60 4.52 3.82 -6.18
N ASP A 61 3.66 2.86 -6.51
CA ASP A 61 2.49 2.54 -5.73
C ASP A 61 2.25 1.03 -5.69
N ALA A 62 1.56 0.57 -4.66
CA ALA A 62 1.14 -0.81 -4.53
C ALA A 62 -0.01 -0.96 -3.54
N TRP A 63 -0.88 -1.93 -3.80
CA TRP A 63 -1.74 -2.50 -2.77
C TRP A 63 -0.96 -3.52 -1.95
N VAL A 64 -1.06 -3.38 -0.63
CA VAL A 64 -0.47 -4.30 0.35
C VAL A 64 -1.53 -4.74 1.36
N TRP A 65 -1.30 -5.88 2.00
CA TRP A 65 -2.14 -6.31 3.12
C TRP A 65 -2.11 -5.28 4.25
N ALA A 66 -3.24 -5.03 4.91
CA ALA A 66 -3.34 -4.02 5.96
C ALA A 66 -2.38 -4.27 7.13
N ASN A 67 -2.04 -5.53 7.40
CA ASN A 67 -1.06 -5.90 8.43
C ASN A 67 0.41 -5.61 8.04
N ALA A 68 0.69 -5.30 6.77
CA ALA A 68 1.99 -4.87 6.29
C ALA A 68 2.23 -3.35 6.50
N VAL A 69 1.22 -2.63 6.98
CA VAL A 69 1.26 -1.18 7.18
C VAL A 69 1.29 -0.83 8.67
N ARG A 70 2.14 0.14 9.04
CA ARG A 70 2.21 0.75 10.36
C ARG A 70 2.09 2.26 10.23
N ARG A 71 1.22 2.87 11.05
CA ARG A 71 1.16 4.33 11.17
C ARG A 71 2.40 4.84 11.93
N ILE A 72 2.84 6.04 11.58
CA ILE A 72 3.97 6.74 12.19
C ILE A 72 3.55 8.09 12.75
#